data_AF-A0A7K0U4A9-F1
#
_entry.id   AF-A0A7K0U4A9-F1
#
_cell.length_a   1.000
_cell.length_b   1.000
_cell.length_c   1.000
_cell.angle_alpha   90.00
_cell.angle_beta   90.00
_cell.angle_gamma   90.00
#
_symmetry.space_group_name_H-M   'P 1'
#
loop_
_entity.id
_entity.type
_entity.pdbx_description
1 polymer ?
#
loop_
_entity_poly.entity_id
_entity_poly.type
_entity_poly.pdbx_seq_one_letter_code
_entity_poly.pdbx_strand_id
1 'polypeptide(L)'
;MPGVDDRSERRALGRRLRKVASRSSHGSWGPSEDRRDPIEILREQDELRVSDLVPIRYGRMAASPFAFFRGAAAVMAQDLSETPVTGITVQICGDAHLLNFGMYATPERRLVFDLNDFDETMPGPWEWDVKRLAASFEIAGRSNGYAPGVVSTGVLEVARSYGEGVRALTRLSTLDEWYFRVDIDTVLAEIDSVRRGDRGAGSSFELALLGLDATRDRRSIERARRQIEKARGRTNERAVNRLTEIGDDGALRIIDNPPLVVPLALDDQERARFDKAFAEYRETLVRDRRHLLDRFKFVALGRKVVGVGSVGTRALFAVFVDDGGSPLLLQFKQASMSVLEPYLGPSEFETHGERVVEGQRLMQSASDLFLGWTRDEEVEIDYYFRQLRDMKGSFDLAFMNPPGFVHYARLCGVTLARAHVRSGDGDAIAGYLGESGVFDRSIASFASAYADQVVLDHASLIKEIDNGHIEVRFA
;
A
#
# COMPACT_ATOMS: atom_id res chain seq x y z
N MET A 1 -23.75 -25.09 2.29
CA MET A 1 -23.58 -23.75 2.87
C MET A 1 -22.23 -23.72 3.58
N PRO A 2 -21.39 -22.69 3.39
CA PRO A 2 -20.10 -22.60 4.09
C PRO A 2 -20.31 -22.72 5.60
N GLY A 3 -19.43 -23.48 6.27
CA GLY A 3 -19.57 -23.94 7.65
C GLY A 3 -19.87 -22.82 8.63
N VAL A 4 -20.94 -23.02 9.41
CA VAL A 4 -21.39 -22.12 10.47
C VAL A 4 -20.56 -22.39 11.72
N ASP A 5 -19.28 -22.05 11.69
CA ASP A 5 -18.55 -21.90 12.95
C ASP A 5 -19.06 -20.62 13.61
N ASP A 6 -19.64 -20.75 14.80
CA ASP A 6 -20.18 -19.61 15.54
C ASP A 6 -19.06 -18.60 15.84
N ARG A 7 -19.37 -17.29 15.87
CA ARG A 7 -18.38 -16.25 16.19
C ARG A 7 -17.65 -16.55 17.50
N SER A 8 -18.34 -17.16 18.47
CA SER A 8 -17.74 -17.56 19.74
C SER A 8 -16.68 -18.67 19.59
N GLU A 9 -16.88 -19.61 18.66
CA GLU A 9 -15.97 -20.71 18.35
C GLU A 9 -14.72 -20.21 17.63
N ARG A 10 -14.89 -19.32 16.64
CA ARG A 10 -13.75 -18.67 15.95
C ARG A 10 -12.91 -17.84 16.92
N ARG A 11 -13.54 -17.08 17.83
CA ARG A 11 -12.82 -16.40 18.92
C ARG A 11 -12.13 -17.39 19.87
N ALA A 12 -12.73 -18.53 20.14
CA ALA A 12 -12.12 -19.59 20.96
C ALA A 12 -10.91 -20.22 20.26
N LEU A 13 -10.97 -20.42 18.95
CA LEU A 13 -9.85 -20.85 18.11
C LEU A 13 -8.69 -19.86 18.25
N GLY A 14 -8.94 -18.57 18.03
CA GLY A 14 -7.94 -17.52 18.23
C GLY A 14 -7.26 -17.57 19.61
N ARG A 15 -8.04 -17.77 20.69
CA ARG A 15 -7.49 -17.93 22.05
C ARG A 15 -6.58 -19.16 22.18
N ARG A 16 -6.92 -20.28 21.53
CA ARG A 16 -6.10 -21.51 21.56
C ARG A 16 -4.78 -21.32 20.81
N LEU A 17 -4.76 -20.55 19.73
CA LEU A 17 -3.57 -20.28 18.92
C LEU A 17 -2.47 -19.52 19.68
N ARG A 18 -2.77 -18.93 20.84
CA ARG A 18 -1.75 -18.40 21.77
C ARG A 18 -0.76 -19.45 22.29
N LYS A 19 -1.11 -20.74 22.20
CA LYS A 19 -0.22 -21.86 22.50
C LYS A 19 0.72 -22.20 21.35
N VAL A 20 0.37 -21.82 20.11
CA VAL A 20 1.19 -22.00 18.91
C VAL A 20 2.18 -20.85 18.81
N ALA A 21 1.68 -19.62 18.78
CA ALA A 21 2.48 -18.41 18.88
C ALA A 21 1.95 -17.58 20.05
N SER A 22 2.77 -17.36 21.07
CA SER A 22 2.37 -16.48 22.17
C SER A 22 2.37 -15.02 21.71
N ARG A 23 1.50 -14.18 22.28
CA ARG A 23 1.52 -12.75 21.94
C ARG A 23 2.88 -12.09 22.21
N SER A 24 3.59 -12.55 23.23
CA SER A 24 4.94 -12.10 23.59
C SER A 24 6.03 -12.57 22.63
N SER A 25 5.88 -13.73 21.97
CA SER A 25 6.89 -14.25 21.05
C SER A 25 6.98 -13.46 19.75
N HIS A 26 6.03 -12.55 19.47
CA HIS A 26 6.16 -11.63 18.34
C HIS A 26 7.14 -10.47 18.60
N GLY A 27 7.66 -10.32 19.82
CA GLY A 27 8.53 -9.19 20.17
C GLY A 27 10.03 -9.42 20.04
N SER A 28 10.46 -10.69 19.94
CA SER A 28 11.86 -11.03 19.71
C SER A 28 12.20 -10.88 18.23
N TRP A 29 13.30 -10.19 17.95
CA TRP A 29 13.95 -10.18 16.64
C TRP A 29 15.45 -10.38 16.83
N GLY A 30 16.04 -11.20 15.99
CA GLY A 30 17.46 -11.38 15.80
C GLY A 30 17.66 -12.12 14.47
N PRO A 31 18.69 -11.77 13.68
CA PRO A 31 18.97 -12.48 12.43
C PRO A 31 19.29 -13.95 12.74
N SER A 32 18.76 -14.87 11.93
CA SER A 32 19.16 -16.28 12.02
C SER A 32 20.58 -16.49 11.51
N GLU A 33 21.16 -17.65 11.88
CA GLU A 33 22.49 -18.04 11.39
C GLU A 33 22.50 -18.23 9.87
N ASP A 34 21.37 -18.65 9.29
CA ASP A 34 21.17 -18.88 7.86
C ASP A 34 20.58 -17.66 7.14
N ARG A 35 20.52 -16.49 7.79
CA ARG A 35 19.97 -15.27 7.18
C ARG A 35 20.77 -14.92 5.93
N ARG A 36 20.09 -14.85 4.80
CA ARG A 36 20.68 -14.50 3.51
C ARG A 36 21.19 -13.06 3.50
N ASP A 37 22.23 -12.79 2.71
CA ASP A 37 22.73 -11.43 2.52
C ASP A 37 21.63 -10.57 1.86
N PRO A 38 21.21 -9.44 2.48
CA PRO A 38 20.21 -8.55 1.89
C PRO A 38 20.61 -8.07 0.49
N ILE A 39 21.90 -7.92 0.18
CA ILE A 39 22.38 -7.46 -1.12
C ILE A 39 22.23 -8.56 -2.18
N GLU A 40 22.46 -9.83 -1.83
CA GLU A 40 22.21 -10.95 -2.74
C GLU A 40 20.73 -11.06 -3.09
N ILE A 41 19.83 -10.92 -2.11
CA ILE A 41 18.38 -10.89 -2.34
C ILE A 41 18.02 -9.75 -3.31
N LEU A 42 18.60 -8.55 -3.14
CA LEU A 42 18.30 -7.41 -4.02
C LEU A 42 18.81 -7.62 -5.45
N ARG A 43 19.98 -8.25 -5.62
CA ARG A 43 20.56 -8.59 -6.93
C ARG A 43 19.71 -9.60 -7.70
N GLU A 44 19.19 -10.64 -7.02
CA GLU A 44 18.26 -11.58 -7.64
C GLU A 44 17.01 -10.87 -8.20
N GLN A 45 16.51 -9.85 -7.50
CA GLN A 45 15.40 -9.05 -8.00
C GLN A 45 15.76 -8.13 -9.18
N ASP A 46 17.03 -7.82 -9.40
CA ASP A 46 17.45 -6.95 -10.50
C ASP A 46 17.40 -7.66 -11.86
N GLU A 47 17.47 -8.99 -11.88
CA GLU A 47 17.43 -9.80 -13.11
C GLU A 47 16.12 -9.61 -13.91
N LEU A 48 15.03 -9.30 -13.21
CA LEU A 48 13.71 -9.05 -13.80
C LEU A 48 13.43 -7.57 -14.08
N ARG A 49 14.36 -6.67 -13.75
CA ARG A 49 14.20 -5.22 -13.88
C ARG A 49 14.83 -4.69 -15.17
N VAL A 50 14.34 -3.53 -15.61
CA VAL A 50 14.95 -2.76 -16.69
C VAL A 50 16.34 -2.28 -16.21
N SER A 51 17.39 -2.83 -16.82
CA SER A 51 18.80 -2.65 -16.41
C SER A 51 19.20 -1.18 -16.22
N ASP A 52 18.82 -0.30 -17.16
CA ASP A 52 19.13 1.14 -17.11
C ASP A 52 18.56 1.88 -15.89
N LEU A 53 17.53 1.30 -15.24
CA LEU A 53 16.89 1.88 -14.07
C LEU A 53 17.41 1.28 -12.75
N VAL A 54 18.16 0.18 -12.79
CA VAL A 54 18.74 -0.45 -11.59
C VAL A 54 19.66 0.51 -10.82
N PRO A 55 20.55 1.30 -11.45
CA PRO A 55 21.34 2.30 -10.72
C PRO A 55 20.49 3.37 -10.02
N ILE A 56 19.33 3.73 -10.59
CA ILE A 56 18.40 4.69 -9.97
C ILE A 56 17.72 4.07 -8.75
N ARG A 57 17.38 2.77 -8.80
CA ARG A 57 16.82 2.02 -7.67
C ARG A 57 17.77 2.10 -6.48
N TYR A 58 19.04 1.74 -6.68
CA TYR A 58 20.05 1.78 -5.63
C TYR A 58 20.33 3.21 -5.15
N GLY A 59 20.39 4.20 -6.05
CA GLY A 59 20.52 5.61 -5.67
C GLY A 59 19.39 6.08 -4.73
N ARG A 60 18.14 5.65 -4.99
CA ARG A 60 17.00 5.95 -4.10
C ARG A 60 17.04 5.19 -2.79
N MET A 61 17.43 3.92 -2.80
CA MET A 61 17.56 3.11 -1.58
C MET A 61 18.70 3.59 -0.68
N ALA A 62 19.79 4.10 -1.26
CA ALA A 62 20.94 4.65 -0.54
C ALA A 62 20.59 5.91 0.27
N ALA A 63 19.54 6.64 -0.12
CA ALA A 63 19.21 7.95 0.48
C ALA A 63 18.92 7.91 1.99
N SER A 64 18.40 6.80 2.53
CA SER A 64 18.15 6.63 3.97
C SER A 64 17.78 5.18 4.32
N PRO A 65 17.91 4.75 5.59
CA PRO A 65 17.39 3.46 6.05
C PRO A 65 15.91 3.26 5.74
N PHE A 66 15.10 4.33 5.82
CA PHE A 66 13.68 4.26 5.46
C PHE A 66 13.47 4.04 3.96
N ALA A 67 14.27 4.67 3.10
CA ALA A 67 14.20 4.44 1.66
C ALA A 67 14.65 3.02 1.30
N PHE A 68 15.70 2.51 1.94
CA PHE A 68 16.14 1.11 1.83
C PHE A 68 15.01 0.13 2.20
N PHE A 69 14.40 0.30 3.38
CA PHE A 69 13.30 -0.56 3.86
C PHE A 69 12.14 -0.67 2.86
N ARG A 70 11.81 0.43 2.18
CA ARG A 70 10.78 0.48 1.13
C ARG A 70 11.20 -0.18 -0.18
N GLY A 71 12.49 -0.23 -0.48
CA GLY A 71 13.04 -0.88 -1.68
C GLY A 71 13.37 -2.36 -1.48
N ALA A 72 13.40 -2.82 -0.22
CA ALA A 72 13.88 -4.13 0.21
C ALA A 72 12.77 -4.99 0.85
N ALA A 73 11.56 -5.00 0.26
CA ALA A 73 10.45 -5.82 0.75
C ALA A 73 10.82 -7.32 0.83
N ALA A 74 11.58 -7.83 -0.14
CA ALA A 74 12.05 -9.21 -0.18
C ALA A 74 12.98 -9.59 1.00
N VAL A 75 13.79 -8.65 1.49
CA VAL A 75 14.65 -8.89 2.66
C VAL A 75 13.80 -9.15 3.89
N MET A 76 12.79 -8.31 4.13
CA MET A 76 11.88 -8.52 5.26
C MET A 76 10.97 -9.74 5.07
N ALA A 77 10.62 -10.11 3.84
CA ALA A 77 9.86 -11.34 3.58
C ALA A 77 10.63 -12.58 4.06
N GLN A 78 11.93 -12.66 3.76
CA GLN A 78 12.81 -13.72 4.25
C GLN A 78 12.88 -13.71 5.78
N ASP A 79 13.16 -12.54 6.36
CA ASP A 79 13.24 -12.36 7.81
C ASP A 79 11.94 -12.78 8.54
N LEU A 80 10.78 -12.43 7.99
CA LEU A 80 9.48 -12.73 8.58
C LEU A 80 9.09 -14.21 8.47
N SER A 81 9.61 -14.91 7.45
CA SER A 81 9.36 -16.35 7.23
C SER A 81 9.80 -17.23 8.39
N GLU A 82 10.77 -16.76 9.18
CA GLU A 82 11.32 -17.47 10.34
C GLU A 82 10.70 -17.01 11.67
N THR A 83 9.79 -16.03 11.63
CA THR A 83 9.16 -15.52 12.84
C THR A 83 7.91 -16.31 13.23
N PRO A 84 7.51 -16.32 14.52
CA PRO A 84 6.29 -16.99 14.93
C PRO A 84 5.05 -16.43 14.24
N VAL A 85 4.20 -17.33 13.74
CA VAL A 85 2.90 -17.05 13.11
C VAL A 85 1.81 -17.87 13.78
N THR A 86 0.61 -17.31 13.85
CA THR A 86 -0.56 -17.99 14.44
C THR A 86 -1.16 -19.06 13.53
N GLY A 87 -0.85 -19.02 12.23
CA GLY A 87 -1.50 -19.84 11.20
C GLY A 87 -2.87 -19.31 10.76
N ILE A 88 -3.28 -18.11 11.21
CA ILE A 88 -4.47 -17.44 10.67
C ILE A 88 -4.06 -16.77 9.35
N THR A 89 -4.62 -17.27 8.25
CA THR A 89 -4.41 -16.70 6.92
C THR A 89 -5.45 -15.62 6.62
N VAL A 90 -4.98 -14.49 6.10
CA VAL A 90 -5.78 -13.42 5.50
C VAL A 90 -5.16 -13.03 4.15
N GLN A 91 -5.84 -12.22 3.33
CA GLN A 91 -5.14 -11.54 2.25
C GLN A 91 -4.27 -10.44 2.87
N ILE A 92 -2.94 -10.57 2.76
CA ILE A 92 -1.99 -9.56 3.21
C ILE A 92 -1.59 -8.65 2.04
N CYS A 93 -1.24 -7.41 2.34
CA CYS A 93 -0.69 -6.43 1.41
C CYS A 93 0.73 -6.85 1.00
N GLY A 94 1.50 -7.41 1.93
CA GLY A 94 2.88 -7.86 1.72
C GLY A 94 3.91 -6.73 1.74
N ASP A 95 3.50 -5.51 1.39
CA ASP A 95 4.30 -4.29 1.53
C ASP A 95 3.60 -3.22 2.41
N ALA A 96 2.98 -3.63 3.53
CA ALA A 96 2.29 -2.71 4.42
C ALA A 96 3.26 -1.77 5.17
N HIS A 97 3.67 -0.67 4.55
CA HIS A 97 4.48 0.38 5.19
C HIS A 97 3.72 1.73 5.18
N LEU A 98 4.07 2.67 6.07
CA LEU A 98 3.28 3.90 6.23
C LEU A 98 3.02 4.68 4.92
N LEU A 99 3.98 4.77 4.00
CA LEU A 99 3.77 5.46 2.71
C LEU A 99 2.89 4.72 1.68
N ASN A 100 2.42 3.51 2.00
CA ASN A 100 1.44 2.76 1.20
C ASN A 100 0.01 3.01 1.68
N PHE A 101 -0.18 3.87 2.67
CA PHE A 101 -1.48 4.37 3.12
C PHE A 101 -1.67 5.82 2.72
N GLY A 102 -2.87 6.19 2.29
CA GLY A 102 -3.10 7.51 1.74
C GLY A 102 -4.53 7.72 1.29
N MET A 103 -4.78 8.94 0.81
CA MET A 103 -6.10 9.39 0.42
C MET A 103 -6.30 9.34 -1.09
N TYR A 104 -7.46 8.84 -1.53
CA TYR A 104 -7.89 8.88 -2.92
C TYR A 104 -9.42 8.93 -3.04
N ALA A 105 -9.89 9.33 -4.21
CA ALA A 105 -11.33 9.40 -4.50
C ALA A 105 -11.89 8.02 -4.88
N THR A 106 -13.03 7.62 -4.32
CA THR A 106 -13.78 6.46 -4.79
C THR A 106 -14.41 6.74 -6.17
N PRO A 107 -14.94 5.72 -6.86
CA PRO A 107 -15.73 5.93 -8.08
C PRO A 107 -16.89 6.92 -7.90
N GLU A 108 -17.51 6.94 -6.72
CA GLU A 108 -18.59 7.88 -6.33
C GLU A 108 -18.05 9.27 -5.94
N ARG A 109 -16.77 9.53 -6.17
CA ARG A 109 -16.06 10.79 -5.88
C ARG A 109 -16.03 11.16 -4.39
N ARG A 110 -16.15 10.17 -3.49
CA ARG A 110 -15.91 10.36 -2.05
C ARG A 110 -14.44 10.21 -1.73
N LEU A 111 -13.91 10.99 -0.80
CA LEU A 111 -12.51 10.88 -0.41
C LEU A 111 -12.35 9.87 0.73
N VAL A 112 -11.59 8.81 0.49
CA VAL A 112 -11.34 7.74 1.48
C VAL A 112 -9.86 7.64 1.81
N PHE A 113 -9.55 7.10 2.99
CA PHE A 113 -8.20 6.73 3.38
C PHE A 113 -8.03 5.20 3.38
N ASP A 114 -7.08 4.72 2.58
CA ASP A 114 -6.88 3.28 2.34
C ASP A 114 -5.43 2.92 1.97
N LEU A 115 -5.18 1.62 1.80
CA LEU A 115 -3.98 1.05 1.18
C LEU A 115 -3.93 1.39 -0.32
N ASN A 116 -2.73 1.55 -0.88
CA ASN A 116 -2.51 2.03 -2.25
C ASN A 116 -1.55 1.18 -3.08
N ASP A 117 -0.93 0.15 -2.50
CA ASP A 117 0.04 -0.70 -3.18
C ASP A 117 -0.22 -2.16 -2.84
N PHE A 118 -0.34 -2.98 -3.89
CA PHE A 118 -0.77 -4.38 -3.80
C PHE A 118 0.10 -5.27 -4.68
N ASP A 119 1.25 -4.77 -5.16
CA ASP A 119 2.16 -5.52 -6.03
C ASP A 119 2.56 -6.88 -5.39
N GLU A 120 2.69 -6.92 -4.05
CA GLU A 120 3.08 -8.10 -3.27
C GLU A 120 1.92 -8.87 -2.63
N THR A 121 0.67 -8.50 -2.88
CA THR A 121 -0.48 -9.05 -2.15
C THR A 121 -0.65 -10.56 -2.39
N MET A 122 -0.89 -11.32 -1.32
CA MET A 122 -1.25 -12.74 -1.39
C MET A 122 -1.87 -13.24 -0.07
N PRO A 123 -2.46 -14.44 -0.03
CA PRO A 123 -2.85 -15.09 1.22
C PRO A 123 -1.63 -15.36 2.11
N GLY A 124 -1.66 -14.89 3.36
CA GLY A 124 -0.54 -15.06 4.29
C GLY A 124 -0.85 -14.70 5.75
N PRO A 125 0.15 -14.80 6.64
CA PRO A 125 0.02 -14.49 8.06
C PRO A 125 -0.20 -12.98 8.28
N TRP A 126 -1.33 -12.61 8.89
CA TRP A 126 -1.69 -11.21 9.16
C TRP A 126 -0.65 -10.46 10.00
N GLU A 127 0.16 -11.18 10.79
CA GLU A 127 1.21 -10.60 11.63
C GLU A 127 2.35 -9.97 10.81
N TRP A 128 2.57 -10.44 9.58
CA TRP A 128 3.65 -9.94 8.71
C TRP A 128 3.41 -8.49 8.32
N ASP A 129 2.18 -8.17 7.90
CA ASP A 129 1.78 -6.81 7.58
C ASP A 129 1.82 -5.90 8.81
N VAL A 130 1.38 -6.37 9.99
CA VAL A 130 1.42 -5.58 11.23
C VAL A 130 2.86 -5.28 11.65
N LYS A 131 3.75 -6.27 11.57
CA LYS A 131 5.20 -6.10 11.86
C LYS A 131 5.86 -5.14 10.88
N ARG A 132 5.60 -5.30 9.58
CA ARG A 132 6.13 -4.41 8.53
C ARG A 132 5.64 -2.98 8.72
N LEU A 133 4.37 -2.79 9.05
CA LEU A 133 3.80 -1.47 9.29
C LEU A 133 4.42 -0.81 10.52
N ALA A 134 4.51 -1.54 11.64
CA ALA A 134 5.11 -1.02 12.87
C ALA A 134 6.59 -0.68 12.70
N ALA A 135 7.39 -1.54 12.06
CA ALA A 135 8.79 -1.28 11.74
C ALA A 135 8.94 -0.02 10.88
N SER A 136 8.05 0.18 9.89
CA SER A 136 8.08 1.37 9.05
C SER A 136 7.89 2.67 9.85
N PHE A 137 7.02 2.67 10.87
CA PHE A 137 6.82 3.82 11.76
C PHE A 137 8.04 4.08 12.65
N GLU A 138 8.67 3.03 13.19
CA GLU A 138 9.90 3.17 13.97
C GLU A 138 11.01 3.82 13.12
N ILE A 139 11.27 3.27 11.93
CA ILE A 139 12.35 3.72 11.03
C ILE A 139 12.10 5.15 10.55
N ALA A 140 10.87 5.46 10.13
CA ALA A 140 10.52 6.81 9.68
C ALA A 140 10.56 7.83 10.82
N GLY A 141 10.08 7.45 12.01
CA GLY A 141 10.12 8.32 13.19
C GLY A 141 11.54 8.69 13.60
N ARG A 142 12.46 7.70 13.61
CA ARG A 142 13.89 7.93 13.84
C ARG A 142 14.51 8.81 12.74
N SER A 143 14.22 8.51 11.48
CA SER A 143 14.76 9.25 10.32
C SER A 143 14.32 10.72 10.30
N ASN A 144 13.11 11.02 10.79
CA ASN A 144 12.60 12.39 10.91
C ASN A 144 13.05 13.11 12.18
N GLY A 145 13.90 12.49 13.01
CA GLY A 145 14.44 13.10 14.23
C GLY A 145 13.40 13.32 15.33
N TYR A 146 12.30 12.55 15.36
CA TYR A 146 11.36 12.62 16.47
C TYR A 146 11.98 12.12 17.76
N ALA A 147 11.56 12.70 18.89
CA ALA A 147 11.98 12.23 20.21
C ALA A 147 11.58 10.75 20.40
N PRO A 148 12.43 9.92 21.06
CA PRO A 148 12.17 8.48 21.20
C PRO A 148 10.76 8.16 21.73
N GLY A 149 10.27 8.93 22.73
CA GLY A 149 8.93 8.74 23.28
C GLY A 149 7.79 8.97 22.27
N VAL A 150 7.96 9.85 21.28
CA VAL A 150 6.99 10.06 20.20
C VAL A 150 7.00 8.85 19.27
N VAL A 151 8.19 8.37 18.88
CA VAL A 151 8.34 7.20 18.01
C VAL A 151 7.70 5.98 18.67
N SER A 152 8.07 5.68 19.91
CA SER A 152 7.50 4.55 20.67
C SER A 152 6.00 4.66 20.84
N THR A 153 5.46 5.88 21.03
CA THR A 153 4.00 6.10 21.09
C THR A 153 3.34 5.79 19.75
N GLY A 154 3.90 6.28 18.64
CA GLY A 154 3.36 6.03 17.30
C GLY A 154 3.37 4.54 16.95
N VAL A 155 4.47 3.83 17.22
CA VAL A 155 4.59 2.40 16.94
C VAL A 155 3.63 1.57 17.79
N LEU A 156 3.50 1.87 19.09
CA LEU A 156 2.52 1.23 19.95
C LEU A 156 1.09 1.48 19.43
N GLU A 157 0.83 2.69 18.93
CA GLU A 157 -0.47 3.09 18.42
C GLU A 157 -0.86 2.32 17.15
N VAL A 158 0.08 1.99 16.25
CA VAL A 158 -0.17 1.11 15.09
C VAL A 158 -0.78 -0.22 15.54
N ALA A 159 -0.11 -0.91 16.47
CA ALA A 159 -0.53 -2.25 16.89
C ALA A 159 -1.80 -2.21 17.75
N ARG A 160 -1.92 -1.21 18.63
CA ARG A 160 -3.11 -0.99 19.45
C ARG A 160 -4.33 -0.73 18.58
N SER A 161 -4.24 0.23 17.64
CA SER A 161 -5.39 0.61 16.81
C SER A 161 -5.78 -0.49 15.84
N TYR A 162 -4.82 -1.30 15.38
CA TYR A 162 -5.10 -2.54 14.65
C TYR A 162 -5.97 -3.48 15.48
N GLY A 163 -5.56 -3.81 16.71
CA GLY A 163 -6.34 -4.72 17.57
C GLY A 163 -7.70 -4.17 18.00
N GLU A 164 -7.78 -2.87 18.27
CA GLU A 164 -9.06 -2.18 18.49
C GLU A 164 -9.97 -2.25 17.27
N GLY A 165 -9.43 -2.02 16.07
CA GLY A 165 -10.15 -2.11 14.80
C GLY A 165 -10.68 -3.50 14.52
N VAL A 166 -9.86 -4.55 14.66
CA VAL A 166 -10.30 -5.93 14.47
C VAL A 166 -11.47 -6.24 15.41
N ARG A 167 -11.36 -5.90 16.70
CA ARG A 167 -12.43 -6.15 17.68
C ARG A 167 -13.70 -5.34 17.41
N ALA A 168 -13.56 -4.11 16.91
CA ALA A 168 -14.69 -3.24 16.61
C ALA A 168 -15.45 -3.70 15.36
N LEU A 169 -14.74 -3.99 14.27
CA LEU A 169 -15.32 -4.39 13.00
C LEU A 169 -16.01 -5.74 13.07
N THR A 170 -15.42 -6.70 13.79
CA THR A 170 -16.01 -8.03 14.01
C THR A 170 -17.26 -8.04 14.90
N ARG A 171 -17.69 -6.88 15.42
CA ARG A 171 -18.99 -6.72 16.08
C ARG A 171 -20.09 -6.25 15.13
N LEU A 172 -19.74 -5.78 13.94
CA LEU A 172 -20.68 -5.37 12.92
C LEU A 172 -21.34 -6.58 12.27
N SER A 173 -22.44 -6.33 11.54
CA SER A 173 -22.97 -7.31 10.60
C SER A 173 -21.96 -7.52 9.45
N THR A 174 -22.02 -8.67 8.77
CA THR A 174 -21.11 -8.96 7.64
C THR A 174 -21.17 -7.88 6.56
N LEU A 175 -22.35 -7.34 6.26
CA LEU A 175 -22.49 -6.28 5.26
C LEU A 175 -21.94 -4.94 5.76
N ASP A 176 -22.20 -4.57 7.02
CA ASP A 176 -21.66 -3.32 7.58
C ASP A 176 -20.14 -3.35 7.66
N GLU A 177 -19.55 -4.50 8.01
CA GLU A 177 -18.11 -4.75 7.95
C GLU A 177 -17.56 -4.61 6.53
N TRP A 178 -18.25 -5.22 5.54
CA TRP A 178 -17.88 -5.13 4.12
C TRP A 178 -18.00 -3.71 3.55
N TYR A 179 -18.94 -2.90 4.03
CA TYR A 179 -19.08 -1.51 3.56
C TYR A 179 -18.30 -0.49 4.39
N PHE A 180 -17.69 -0.93 5.50
CA PHE A 180 -16.90 -0.04 6.33
C PHE A 180 -15.71 0.53 5.55
N ARG A 181 -15.57 1.85 5.63
CA ARG A 181 -14.51 2.64 5.00
C ARG A 181 -14.16 3.82 5.90
N VAL A 182 -12.91 4.27 5.83
CA VAL A 182 -12.48 5.51 6.48
C VAL A 182 -12.83 6.67 5.55
N ASP A 183 -14.07 7.16 5.64
CA ASP A 183 -14.57 8.31 4.88
C ASP A 183 -14.07 9.61 5.53
N ILE A 184 -13.23 10.33 4.81
CA ILE A 184 -12.56 11.53 5.33
C ILE A 184 -13.57 12.66 5.58
N ASP A 185 -14.60 12.74 4.75
CA ASP A 185 -15.60 13.80 4.86
C ASP A 185 -16.45 13.59 6.10
N THR A 186 -16.79 12.34 6.42
CA THR A 186 -17.48 11.99 7.67
C THR A 186 -16.61 12.31 8.88
N VAL A 187 -15.31 11.95 8.85
CA VAL A 187 -14.37 12.30 9.93
C VAL A 187 -14.30 13.81 10.14
N LEU A 188 -14.20 14.59 9.07
CA LEU A 188 -14.17 16.05 9.15
C LEU A 188 -15.48 16.66 9.66
N ALA A 189 -16.63 16.19 9.15
CA ALA A 189 -17.94 16.70 9.53
C ALA A 189 -18.22 16.47 11.02
N GLU A 190 -17.84 15.30 11.53
CA GLU A 190 -18.02 14.95 12.93
C GLU A 190 -17.06 15.74 13.84
N ILE A 191 -15.82 16.00 13.41
CA ILE A 191 -14.93 16.91 14.11
C ILE A 191 -15.55 18.33 14.23
N ASP A 192 -16.18 18.83 13.16
CA ASP A 192 -16.87 20.13 13.22
C ASP A 192 -18.09 20.10 14.16
N SER A 193 -18.83 19.00 14.17
CA SER A 193 -19.96 18.77 15.08
C SER A 193 -19.51 18.88 16.54
N VAL A 194 -18.39 18.25 16.91
CA VAL A 194 -17.82 18.34 18.27
C VAL A 194 -17.38 19.77 18.58
N ARG A 195 -16.78 20.48 17.62
CA ARG A 195 -16.35 21.88 17.80
C ARG A 195 -17.53 22.82 18.03
N ARG A 196 -18.68 22.57 17.39
CA ARG A 196 -19.91 23.35 17.56
C ARG A 196 -20.66 23.05 18.85
N GLY A 197 -20.31 21.95 19.53
CA GLY A 197 -21.02 21.50 20.73
C GLY A 197 -22.38 20.88 20.40
N ASP A 198 -22.52 20.30 19.22
CA ASP A 198 -23.77 19.68 18.78
C ASP A 198 -24.11 18.50 19.71
N ARG A 199 -25.39 18.34 20.08
CA ARG A 199 -25.83 17.25 20.97
C ARG A 199 -25.59 15.89 20.30
N GLY A 200 -24.80 15.02 20.92
CA GLY A 200 -24.43 13.71 20.38
C GLY A 200 -23.17 13.69 19.52
N ALA A 201 -22.52 14.85 19.32
CA ALA A 201 -21.26 14.93 18.59
C ALA A 201 -20.14 14.11 19.25
N GLY A 202 -19.33 13.42 18.45
CA GLY A 202 -18.21 12.62 18.94
C GLY A 202 -18.58 11.19 19.34
N SER A 203 -19.82 10.78 19.05
CA SER A 203 -20.31 9.42 19.33
C SER A 203 -20.31 8.51 18.11
N SER A 204 -19.87 8.99 16.93
CA SER A 204 -19.81 8.17 15.73
C SER A 204 -18.83 7.00 15.92
N PHE A 205 -19.23 5.83 15.45
CA PHE A 205 -18.39 4.63 15.47
C PHE A 205 -17.02 4.88 14.84
N GLU A 206 -16.98 5.66 13.74
CA GLU A 206 -15.76 6.05 13.05
C GLU A 206 -14.84 6.90 13.92
N LEU A 207 -15.32 7.92 14.64
CA LEU A 207 -14.44 8.72 15.51
C LEU A 207 -13.95 7.95 16.73
N ALA A 208 -14.81 7.11 17.34
CA ALA A 208 -14.40 6.26 18.44
C ALA A 208 -13.29 5.28 18.00
N LEU A 209 -13.46 4.70 16.80
CA LEU A 209 -12.47 3.81 16.22
C LEU A 209 -11.17 4.56 15.86
N LEU A 210 -11.27 5.76 15.31
CA LEU A 210 -10.15 6.62 14.97
C LEU A 210 -9.53 7.35 16.17
N GLY A 211 -10.07 7.18 17.39
CA GLY A 211 -9.51 7.72 18.64
C GLY A 211 -9.29 9.24 18.62
N LEU A 212 -10.11 9.95 17.84
CA LEU A 212 -9.97 11.40 17.66
C LEU A 212 -10.70 12.13 18.79
N ASP A 213 -9.94 12.72 19.71
CA ASP A 213 -10.48 13.70 20.66
C ASP A 213 -10.52 15.09 20.01
N ALA A 214 -11.64 15.39 19.35
CA ALA A 214 -11.86 16.64 18.63
C ALA A 214 -11.85 17.90 19.55
N THR A 215 -11.82 17.74 20.88
CA THR A 215 -11.73 18.85 21.82
C THR A 215 -10.29 19.33 22.07
N ARG A 216 -9.29 18.45 21.93
CA ARG A 216 -7.90 18.71 22.32
C ARG A 216 -6.96 19.09 21.16
N ASP A 217 -7.30 18.80 19.91
CA ASP A 217 -6.35 18.90 18.79
C ASP A 217 -6.75 19.88 17.65
N ARG A 218 -7.16 21.10 18.01
CA ARG A 218 -7.61 22.13 17.04
C ARG A 218 -6.61 22.43 15.92
N ARG A 219 -5.31 22.53 16.24
CA ARG A 219 -4.27 22.91 15.25
C ARG A 219 -3.89 21.76 14.31
N SER A 220 -3.89 20.50 14.77
CA SER A 220 -3.59 19.39 13.86
C SER A 220 -4.80 19.06 13.00
N ILE A 221 -6.02 19.21 13.49
CA ILE A 221 -7.26 19.12 12.70
C ILE A 221 -7.25 20.14 11.54
N GLU A 222 -6.91 21.40 11.80
CA GLU A 222 -6.85 22.42 10.74
C GLU A 222 -5.74 22.17 9.71
N ARG A 223 -4.65 21.52 10.13
CA ARG A 223 -3.60 21.06 9.19
C ARG A 223 -4.07 19.87 8.37
N ALA A 224 -4.72 18.89 9.00
CA ALA A 224 -5.34 17.75 8.32
C ALA A 224 -6.36 18.26 7.28
N ARG A 225 -7.24 19.21 7.64
CA ARG A 225 -8.17 19.87 6.70
C ARG A 225 -7.45 20.47 5.49
N ARG A 226 -6.38 21.22 5.71
CA ARG A 226 -5.61 21.81 4.59
C ARG A 226 -4.99 20.74 3.70
N GLN A 227 -4.50 19.64 4.26
CA GLN A 227 -4.00 18.52 3.47
C GLN A 227 -5.12 17.80 2.71
N ILE A 228 -6.29 17.66 3.32
CA ILE A 228 -7.50 17.08 2.72
C ILE A 228 -7.99 17.94 1.55
N GLU A 229 -8.11 19.26 1.72
CA GLU A 229 -8.48 20.19 0.64
C GLU A 229 -7.44 20.19 -0.49
N LYS A 230 -6.14 20.12 -0.14
CA LYS A 230 -5.07 19.94 -1.14
C LYS A 230 -5.21 18.61 -1.88
N ALA A 231 -5.64 17.53 -1.21
CA ALA A 231 -5.90 16.24 -1.82
C ALA A 231 -7.13 16.28 -2.74
N ARG A 232 -8.23 16.94 -2.34
CA ARG A 232 -9.44 17.15 -3.16
C ARG A 232 -9.15 17.87 -4.48
N GLY A 233 -8.25 18.85 -4.45
CA GLY A 233 -7.85 19.58 -5.66
C GLY A 233 -6.98 18.78 -6.65
N ARG A 234 -6.54 17.55 -6.32
CA ARG A 234 -5.75 16.72 -7.23
C ARG A 234 -6.72 15.89 -8.09
N THR A 235 -7.03 16.38 -9.28
CA THR A 235 -7.94 15.70 -10.23
C THR A 235 -7.17 14.96 -11.32
N ASN A 236 -7.87 14.14 -12.11
CA ASN A 236 -7.33 13.56 -13.36
C ASN A 236 -6.72 14.65 -14.26
N GLU A 237 -7.34 15.83 -14.33
CA GLU A 237 -6.84 17.00 -15.08
C GLU A 237 -5.44 17.45 -14.64
N ARG A 238 -5.09 17.38 -13.35
CA ARG A 238 -3.72 17.72 -12.91
C ARG A 238 -2.69 16.68 -13.33
N ALA A 239 -3.07 15.40 -13.34
CA ALA A 239 -2.20 14.33 -13.81
C ALA A 239 -1.88 14.49 -15.30
N VAL A 240 -2.93 14.78 -16.08
CA VAL A 240 -2.85 15.15 -17.49
C VAL A 240 -1.91 16.35 -17.66
N ASN A 241 -2.13 17.45 -16.96
CA ASN A 241 -1.30 18.66 -17.11
C ASN A 241 0.19 18.46 -16.74
N ARG A 242 0.54 17.41 -15.98
CA ARG A 242 1.93 17.11 -15.57
C ARG A 242 2.63 16.11 -16.48
N LEU A 243 1.87 15.29 -17.20
CA LEU A 243 2.39 14.20 -18.02
C LEU A 243 2.15 14.45 -19.50
N THR A 244 1.31 15.41 -19.84
CA THR A 244 0.93 15.73 -21.21
C THR A 244 0.94 17.23 -21.45
N GLU A 245 1.13 17.59 -22.71
CA GLU A 245 1.08 18.94 -23.25
C GLU A 245 0.21 18.95 -24.51
N ILE A 246 -0.30 20.12 -24.88
CA ILE A 246 -1.02 20.31 -26.14
C ILE A 246 0.00 20.76 -27.18
N GLY A 247 0.18 19.98 -28.24
CA GLY A 247 1.05 20.31 -29.36
C GLY A 247 0.50 21.48 -30.20
N ASP A 248 1.33 21.98 -31.12
CA ASP A 248 0.97 23.10 -32.01
C ASP A 248 -0.25 22.80 -32.90
N ASP A 249 -0.52 21.51 -33.14
CA ASP A 249 -1.67 20.99 -33.88
C ASP A 249 -2.94 20.83 -33.02
N GLY A 250 -2.88 21.19 -31.73
CA GLY A 250 -3.95 21.02 -30.77
C GLY A 250 -4.09 19.59 -30.23
N ALA A 251 -3.22 18.65 -30.62
CA ALA A 251 -3.27 17.27 -30.15
C ALA A 251 -2.59 17.13 -28.79
N LEU A 252 -3.16 16.30 -27.92
CA LEU A 252 -2.57 15.98 -26.62
C LEU A 252 -1.39 15.01 -26.81
N ARG A 253 -0.21 15.37 -26.29
CA ARG A 253 1.04 14.59 -26.40
C ARG A 253 1.64 14.38 -25.03
N ILE A 254 2.43 13.32 -24.86
CA ILE A 254 3.16 13.07 -23.61
C ILE A 254 4.40 13.95 -23.57
N ILE A 255 4.66 14.58 -22.42
CA ILE A 255 5.87 15.38 -22.19
C ILE A 255 7.09 14.48 -22.23
N ASP A 256 8.14 14.90 -22.95
CA ASP A 256 9.43 14.22 -22.98
C ASP A 256 10.36 14.77 -21.90
N ASN A 257 10.52 14.02 -20.80
CA ASN A 257 11.36 14.38 -19.65
C ASN A 257 12.16 13.15 -19.15
N PRO A 258 13.15 12.68 -19.92
CA PRO A 258 13.90 11.46 -19.60
C PRO A 258 14.80 11.65 -18.36
N PRO A 259 14.98 10.59 -17.54
CA PRO A 259 14.40 9.25 -17.67
C PRO A 259 13.01 9.13 -17.02
N LEU A 260 12.48 10.19 -16.41
CA LEU A 260 11.31 10.14 -15.54
C LEU A 260 10.00 9.93 -16.28
N VAL A 261 9.83 10.58 -17.44
CA VAL A 261 8.68 10.42 -18.35
C VAL A 261 9.24 10.36 -19.77
N VAL A 262 8.95 9.29 -20.49
CA VAL A 262 9.46 9.07 -21.85
C VAL A 262 8.29 8.68 -22.75
N PRO A 263 7.94 9.45 -23.80
CA PRO A 263 6.97 9.03 -24.80
C PRO A 263 7.52 7.82 -25.58
N LEU A 264 6.65 6.87 -25.90
CA LEU A 264 6.97 5.68 -26.66
C LEU A 264 6.30 5.77 -28.03
N ALA A 265 7.10 5.82 -29.09
CA ALA A 265 6.62 5.64 -30.45
C ALA A 265 6.40 4.15 -30.68
N LEU A 266 5.21 3.76 -31.13
CA LEU A 266 4.87 2.39 -31.46
C LEU A 266 4.95 2.20 -32.96
N ASP A 267 5.69 1.20 -33.42
CA ASP A 267 5.53 0.70 -34.78
C ASP A 267 4.22 -0.10 -34.95
N ASP A 268 3.92 -0.55 -36.16
CA ASP A 268 2.67 -1.28 -36.46
C ASP A 268 2.54 -2.59 -35.66
N GLN A 269 3.66 -3.28 -35.40
CA GLN A 269 3.67 -4.52 -34.64
C GLN A 269 3.45 -4.26 -33.15
N GLU A 270 4.19 -3.31 -32.58
CA GLU A 270 4.04 -2.88 -31.19
C GLU A 270 2.63 -2.33 -30.92
N ARG A 271 2.06 -1.61 -31.90
CA ARG A 271 0.69 -1.11 -31.80
C ARG A 271 -0.34 -2.24 -31.81
N ALA A 272 -0.22 -3.20 -32.72
CA ALA A 272 -1.11 -4.36 -32.77
C ALA A 272 -1.05 -5.19 -31.48
N ARG A 273 0.16 -5.34 -30.91
CA ARG A 273 0.39 -6.01 -29.63
C ARG A 273 -0.25 -5.27 -28.46
N PHE A 274 -0.11 -3.95 -28.39
CA PHE A 274 -0.81 -3.13 -27.40
C PHE A 274 -2.33 -3.27 -27.54
N ASP A 275 -2.86 -3.22 -28.76
CA ASP A 275 -4.29 -3.33 -29.01
C ASP A 275 -4.84 -4.70 -28.60
N LYS A 276 -4.09 -5.80 -28.85
CA LYS A 276 -4.42 -7.15 -28.35
C LYS A 276 -4.46 -7.17 -26.81
N ALA A 277 -3.39 -6.75 -26.16
CA ALA A 277 -3.29 -6.76 -24.70
C ALA A 277 -4.37 -5.88 -24.04
N PHE A 278 -4.71 -4.75 -24.66
CA PHE A 278 -5.77 -3.85 -24.20
C PHE A 278 -7.17 -4.46 -24.38
N ALA A 279 -7.42 -5.17 -25.48
CA ALA A 279 -8.67 -5.89 -25.71
C ALA A 279 -8.88 -7.01 -24.67
N GLU A 280 -7.84 -7.77 -24.34
CA GLU A 280 -7.87 -8.80 -23.29
C GLU A 280 -8.10 -8.18 -21.90
N TYR A 281 -7.38 -7.10 -21.57
CA TYR A 281 -7.62 -6.34 -20.35
C TYR A 281 -9.07 -5.88 -20.22
N ARG A 282 -9.63 -5.32 -21.30
CA ARG A 282 -11.02 -4.86 -21.32
C ARG A 282 -11.99 -5.98 -20.96
N GLU A 283 -11.72 -7.22 -21.38
CA GLU A 283 -12.55 -8.38 -21.05
C GLU A 283 -12.51 -8.77 -19.56
N THR A 284 -11.56 -8.27 -18.78
CA THR A 284 -11.51 -8.46 -17.31
C THR A 284 -12.41 -7.49 -16.54
N LEU A 285 -12.89 -6.42 -17.19
CA LEU A 285 -13.75 -5.41 -16.55
C LEU A 285 -15.21 -5.87 -16.47
N VAL A 286 -15.98 -5.28 -15.54
CA VAL A 286 -17.45 -5.43 -15.51
C VAL A 286 -18.06 -4.76 -16.75
N ARG A 287 -19.16 -5.32 -17.29
CA ARG A 287 -19.74 -4.92 -18.60
C ARG A 287 -20.06 -3.44 -18.74
N ASP A 288 -20.57 -2.78 -17.70
CA ASP A 288 -20.87 -1.35 -17.71
C ASP A 288 -19.59 -0.50 -17.82
N ARG A 289 -18.49 -0.94 -17.20
CA ARG A 289 -17.17 -0.29 -17.28
C ARG A 289 -16.53 -0.44 -18.65
N ARG A 290 -16.74 -1.58 -19.33
CA ARG A 290 -16.32 -1.76 -20.73
C ARG A 290 -16.99 -0.74 -21.65
N HIS A 291 -18.31 -0.60 -21.52
CA HIS A 291 -19.07 0.36 -22.32
C HIS A 291 -18.60 1.81 -22.09
N LEU A 292 -18.24 2.16 -20.85
CA LEU A 292 -17.64 3.46 -20.55
C LEU A 292 -16.26 3.60 -21.21
N LEU A 293 -15.40 2.58 -21.11
CA LEU A 293 -14.05 2.59 -21.66
C LEU A 293 -14.03 2.74 -23.19
N ASP A 294 -14.97 2.11 -23.89
CA ASP A 294 -15.11 2.15 -25.37
C ASP A 294 -15.32 3.55 -25.94
N ARG A 295 -15.69 4.52 -25.10
CA ARG A 295 -15.90 5.92 -25.50
C ARG A 295 -14.60 6.72 -25.60
N PHE A 296 -13.49 6.13 -25.18
CA PHE A 296 -12.17 6.75 -25.18
C PHE A 296 -11.30 6.17 -26.30
N LYS A 297 -10.64 7.05 -27.05
CA LYS A 297 -9.76 6.69 -28.17
C LYS A 297 -8.31 6.83 -27.74
N PHE A 298 -7.48 5.85 -28.06
CA PHE A 298 -6.05 5.88 -27.78
C PHE A 298 -5.36 7.03 -28.53
N VAL A 299 -4.45 7.72 -27.84
CA VAL A 299 -3.68 8.84 -28.37
C VAL A 299 -2.18 8.56 -28.34
N ALA A 300 -1.65 8.22 -27.17
CA ALA A 300 -0.21 8.07 -26.98
C ALA A 300 0.12 7.07 -25.87
N LEU A 301 1.32 6.49 -25.95
CA LEU A 301 1.88 5.64 -24.90
C LEU A 301 3.16 6.26 -24.34
N GLY A 302 3.38 6.12 -23.04
CA GLY A 302 4.61 6.57 -22.39
C GLY A 302 5.04 5.65 -21.25
N ARG A 303 6.30 5.78 -20.87
CA ARG A 303 6.89 5.14 -19.69
C ARG A 303 7.09 6.17 -18.59
N LYS A 304 6.86 5.77 -17.34
CA LYS A 304 7.10 6.62 -16.16
C LYS A 304 7.90 5.87 -15.09
N VAL A 305 8.92 6.49 -14.53
CA VAL A 305 9.63 5.96 -13.36
C VAL A 305 8.82 6.23 -12.08
N VAL A 306 8.62 5.20 -11.24
CA VAL A 306 7.77 5.28 -10.04
C VAL A 306 8.42 4.69 -8.79
N GLY A 307 8.19 5.32 -7.64
CA GLY A 307 8.50 4.77 -6.32
C GLY A 307 9.99 4.54 -6.02
N VAL A 308 10.27 3.77 -4.97
CA VAL A 308 11.62 3.26 -4.65
C VAL A 308 11.68 1.76 -4.99
N GLY A 309 10.76 0.95 -4.44
CA GLY A 309 10.68 -0.49 -4.70
C GLY A 309 10.26 -0.88 -6.12
N SER A 310 9.48 -0.04 -6.82
CA SER A 310 9.07 -0.29 -8.21
C SER A 310 10.04 0.28 -9.25
N VAL A 311 11.19 0.84 -8.86
CA VAL A 311 12.15 1.37 -9.86
C VAL A 311 12.74 0.21 -10.64
N GLY A 312 12.64 0.27 -11.97
CA GLY A 312 13.07 -0.80 -12.84
C GLY A 312 11.98 -1.81 -13.19
N THR A 313 10.78 -1.75 -12.58
CA THR A 313 9.62 -2.45 -13.14
C THR A 313 9.04 -1.64 -14.29
N ARG A 314 8.44 -2.31 -15.29
CA ARG A 314 7.79 -1.62 -16.42
C ARG A 314 6.52 -0.92 -15.91
N ALA A 315 6.60 0.39 -15.74
CA ALA A 315 5.46 1.24 -15.43
C ALA A 315 5.15 2.12 -16.64
N LEU A 316 4.12 1.71 -17.38
CA LEU A 316 3.66 2.37 -18.60
C LEU A 316 2.35 3.11 -18.33
N PHE A 317 2.02 4.06 -19.18
CA PHE A 317 0.72 4.71 -19.19
C PHE A 317 0.30 5.08 -20.61
N ALA A 318 -0.98 4.92 -20.88
CA ALA A 318 -1.61 5.29 -22.13
C ALA A 318 -2.53 6.49 -21.91
N VAL A 319 -2.50 7.41 -22.88
CA VAL A 319 -3.36 8.58 -22.97
C VAL A 319 -4.51 8.23 -23.90
N PHE A 320 -5.73 8.43 -23.42
CA PHE A 320 -6.94 8.33 -24.23
C PHE A 320 -7.74 9.64 -24.16
N VAL A 321 -8.59 9.90 -25.16
CA VAL A 321 -9.50 11.05 -25.20
C VAL A 321 -10.89 10.61 -25.61
N ASP A 322 -11.93 11.19 -25.01
CA ASP A 322 -13.31 11.01 -25.47
C ASP A 322 -13.62 11.90 -26.69
N ASP A 323 -14.83 11.75 -27.25
CA ASP A 323 -15.30 12.58 -28.38
C ASP A 323 -15.38 14.08 -28.06
N GLY A 324 -15.43 14.46 -26.78
CA GLY A 324 -15.40 15.85 -26.32
C GLY A 324 -13.99 16.39 -26.06
N GLY A 325 -12.94 15.58 -26.28
CA GLY A 325 -11.54 15.94 -26.00
C GLY A 325 -11.13 15.80 -24.53
N SER A 326 -11.97 15.21 -23.68
CA SER A 326 -11.64 14.99 -22.27
C SER A 326 -10.69 13.81 -22.10
N PRO A 327 -9.54 13.99 -21.42
CA PRO A 327 -8.51 12.96 -21.33
C PRO A 327 -8.74 11.92 -20.21
N LEU A 328 -8.36 10.68 -20.50
CA LEU A 328 -8.25 9.57 -19.57
C LEU A 328 -6.82 9.02 -19.61
N LEU A 329 -6.15 8.99 -18.46
CA LEU A 329 -4.87 8.32 -18.32
C LEU A 329 -5.08 6.95 -17.68
N LEU A 330 -4.64 5.89 -18.36
CA LEU A 330 -4.58 4.54 -17.80
C LEU A 330 -3.12 4.16 -17.60
N GLN A 331 -2.75 3.80 -16.37
CA GLN A 331 -1.47 3.19 -16.07
C GLN A 331 -1.61 1.68 -16.19
N PHE A 332 -0.59 1.04 -16.76
CA PHE A 332 -0.42 -0.39 -16.66
C PHE A 332 1.00 -0.71 -16.20
N LYS A 333 1.07 -1.50 -15.15
CA LYS A 333 2.31 -1.88 -14.49
C LYS A 333 2.53 -3.36 -14.68
N GLN A 334 3.78 -3.73 -14.91
CA GLN A 334 4.22 -5.11 -14.85
C GLN A 334 3.94 -5.66 -13.44
N ALA A 335 3.23 -6.78 -13.38
CA ALA A 335 3.11 -7.62 -12.21
C ALA A 335 4.14 -8.75 -12.29
N SER A 336 4.90 -8.95 -11.23
CA SER A 336 5.85 -10.06 -11.10
C SER A 336 5.43 -11.02 -10.01
N MET A 337 6.14 -12.14 -9.88
CA MET A 337 6.07 -13.00 -8.70
C MET A 337 6.19 -12.14 -7.44
N SER A 338 5.32 -12.39 -6.46
CA SER A 338 5.39 -11.67 -5.18
C SER A 338 6.64 -12.11 -4.43
N VAL A 339 7.29 -11.18 -3.72
CA VAL A 339 8.43 -11.45 -2.84
C VAL A 339 8.11 -12.43 -1.72
N LEU A 340 6.81 -12.69 -1.50
CA LEU A 340 6.30 -13.59 -0.49
C LEU A 340 6.11 -15.03 -1.00
N GLU A 341 6.03 -15.26 -2.33
CA GLU A 341 5.79 -16.60 -2.90
C GLU A 341 6.85 -17.64 -2.53
N PRO A 342 8.15 -17.31 -2.42
CA PRO A 342 9.16 -18.28 -1.95
C PRO A 342 8.89 -18.84 -0.55
N TYR A 343 8.10 -18.13 0.28
CA TYR A 343 7.84 -18.48 1.68
C TYR A 343 6.41 -18.93 1.95
N LEU A 344 5.46 -18.52 1.11
CA LEU A 344 4.03 -18.81 1.27
C LEU A 344 3.47 -19.74 0.19
N GLY A 345 4.27 -20.09 -0.82
CA GLY A 345 3.85 -20.90 -1.97
C GLY A 345 3.41 -20.06 -3.16
N PRO A 346 3.17 -20.71 -4.32
CA PRO A 346 2.79 -20.01 -5.54
C PRO A 346 1.42 -19.36 -5.44
N SER A 347 1.19 -18.32 -6.25
CA SER A 347 -0.13 -17.72 -6.40
C SER A 347 -1.19 -18.74 -6.84
N GLU A 348 -2.42 -18.62 -6.33
CA GLU A 348 -3.57 -19.41 -6.80
C GLU A 348 -4.08 -18.95 -8.17
N PHE A 349 -3.70 -17.75 -8.61
CA PHE A 349 -4.08 -17.18 -9.90
C PHE A 349 -3.05 -17.54 -10.96
N GLU A 350 -3.53 -17.72 -12.20
CA GLU A 350 -2.67 -18.06 -13.33
C GLU A 350 -1.71 -16.91 -13.69
N THR A 351 -2.15 -15.67 -13.47
CA THR A 351 -1.37 -14.47 -13.76
C THR A 351 -1.12 -13.64 -12.51
N HIS A 352 0.05 -13.05 -12.41
CA HIS A 352 0.38 -12.15 -11.31
C HIS A 352 -0.43 -10.84 -11.38
N GLY A 353 -0.85 -10.42 -12.59
CA GLY A 353 -1.74 -9.29 -12.78
C GLY A 353 -3.11 -9.52 -12.12
N GLU A 354 -3.67 -10.72 -12.29
CA GLU A 354 -4.91 -11.14 -11.63
C GLU A 354 -4.75 -11.19 -10.11
N ARG A 355 -3.65 -11.77 -9.60
CA ARG A 355 -3.33 -11.79 -8.16
C ARG A 355 -3.40 -10.40 -7.54
N VAL A 356 -2.74 -9.42 -8.17
CA VAL A 356 -2.70 -8.03 -7.70
C VAL A 356 -4.10 -7.42 -7.68
N VAL A 357 -4.87 -7.62 -8.76
CA VAL A 357 -6.20 -7.03 -8.91
C VAL A 357 -7.21 -7.64 -7.93
N GLU A 358 -7.26 -8.96 -7.81
CA GLU A 358 -8.19 -9.65 -6.90
C GLU A 358 -7.84 -9.38 -5.44
N GLY A 359 -6.55 -9.40 -5.09
CA GLY A 359 -6.09 -9.01 -3.75
C GLY A 359 -6.44 -7.57 -3.41
N GLN A 360 -6.25 -6.63 -4.35
CA GLN A 360 -6.68 -5.24 -4.18
C GLN A 360 -8.20 -5.12 -3.99
N ARG A 361 -9.01 -5.81 -4.81
CA ARG A 361 -10.48 -5.79 -4.70
C ARG A 361 -10.99 -6.33 -3.35
N LEU A 362 -10.31 -7.34 -2.81
CA LEU A 362 -10.66 -7.96 -1.54
C LEU A 362 -10.30 -7.07 -0.34
N MET A 363 -9.09 -6.48 -0.34
CA MET A 363 -8.57 -5.69 0.77
C MET A 363 -9.08 -4.24 0.80
N GLN A 364 -9.24 -3.62 -0.37
CA GLN A 364 -9.53 -2.20 -0.50
C GLN A 364 -11.04 -1.92 -0.41
N SER A 365 -11.43 -0.82 0.26
CA SER A 365 -12.85 -0.50 0.45
C SER A 365 -13.57 -0.05 -0.83
N ALA A 366 -12.81 0.56 -1.73
CA ALA A 366 -13.26 0.97 -3.05
C ALA A 366 -12.05 0.93 -3.99
N SER A 367 -12.15 0.09 -5.02
CA SER A 367 -11.15 -0.05 -6.08
C SER A 367 -11.40 0.89 -7.25
N ASP A 368 -10.38 1.06 -8.09
CA ASP A 368 -10.49 1.86 -9.31
C ASP A 368 -11.48 1.25 -10.31
N LEU A 369 -12.17 2.11 -11.07
CA LEU A 369 -13.18 1.69 -12.05
C LEU A 369 -12.60 0.87 -13.20
N PHE A 370 -11.34 1.11 -13.52
CA PHE A 370 -10.60 0.51 -14.63
C PHE A 370 -9.53 -0.47 -14.12
N LEU A 371 -9.72 -1.01 -12.92
CA LEU A 371 -8.83 -2.02 -12.36
C LEU A 371 -9.07 -3.38 -13.04
N GLY A 372 -8.08 -3.84 -13.81
CA GLY A 372 -8.10 -5.11 -14.55
C GLY A 372 -6.69 -5.59 -14.87
N TRP A 373 -6.54 -6.70 -15.59
CA TRP A 373 -5.23 -7.30 -15.88
C TRP A 373 -5.16 -7.87 -17.29
N THR A 374 -3.95 -8.14 -17.76
CA THR A 374 -3.70 -8.83 -19.03
C THR A 374 -2.32 -9.49 -18.98
N ARG A 375 -2.08 -10.43 -19.90
CA ARG A 375 -0.77 -11.06 -20.11
C ARG A 375 -0.31 -10.76 -21.51
N ASP A 376 0.92 -10.32 -21.63
CA ASP A 376 1.59 -10.24 -22.90
C ASP A 376 2.24 -11.58 -23.23
N GLU A 377 1.51 -12.41 -23.97
CA GLU A 377 1.91 -13.80 -24.29
C GLU A 377 3.23 -13.90 -25.08
N GLU A 378 3.60 -12.87 -25.86
CA GLU A 378 4.80 -12.93 -26.69
C GLU A 378 6.09 -12.84 -25.87
N VAL A 379 6.05 -12.18 -24.71
CA VAL A 379 7.20 -12.00 -23.81
C VAL A 379 6.95 -12.55 -22.41
N GLU A 380 5.80 -13.18 -22.19
CA GLU A 380 5.36 -13.76 -20.93
C GLU A 380 5.40 -12.75 -19.75
N ILE A 381 4.96 -11.52 -20.00
CA ILE A 381 4.89 -10.48 -18.96
C ILE A 381 3.43 -10.21 -18.58
N ASP A 382 3.14 -10.34 -17.29
CA ASP A 382 1.84 -9.99 -16.73
C ASP A 382 1.75 -8.48 -16.44
N TYR A 383 0.59 -7.89 -16.71
CA TYR A 383 0.29 -6.50 -16.44
C TYR A 383 -1.03 -6.37 -15.68
N TYR A 384 -1.11 -5.34 -14.85
CA TYR A 384 -2.39 -4.84 -14.35
C TYR A 384 -2.59 -3.37 -14.72
N PHE A 385 -3.83 -3.01 -15.01
CA PHE A 385 -4.29 -1.69 -15.43
C PHE A 385 -5.04 -1.01 -14.30
N ARG A 386 -4.93 0.32 -14.24
CA ARG A 386 -5.74 1.19 -13.38
C ARG A 386 -5.74 2.61 -13.93
N GLN A 387 -6.70 3.43 -13.53
CA GLN A 387 -6.63 4.86 -13.81
C GLN A 387 -5.37 5.47 -13.19
N LEU A 388 -4.56 6.14 -14.02
CA LEU A 388 -3.43 6.92 -13.55
C LEU A 388 -3.94 8.23 -12.98
N ARG A 389 -4.09 8.26 -11.67
CA ARG A 389 -4.33 9.50 -10.94
C ARG A 389 -3.00 9.97 -10.41
N ASP A 390 -2.68 11.25 -10.61
CA ASP A 390 -1.54 11.88 -9.94
C ASP A 390 -1.89 12.13 -8.48
N MET A 391 -2.04 11.03 -7.74
CA MET A 391 -2.57 10.99 -6.39
C MET A 391 -2.16 9.70 -5.68
N LYS A 392 -0.95 9.70 -5.10
CA LYS A 392 -0.91 9.27 -3.69
C LYS A 392 -1.11 10.57 -2.93
N GLY A 393 -2.27 10.78 -2.31
CA GLY A 393 -2.42 11.74 -1.22
C GLY A 393 -1.57 11.27 -0.04
N SER A 394 -0.26 11.11 -0.26
CA SER A 394 0.68 10.70 0.77
C SER A 394 0.84 11.86 1.72
N PHE A 395 0.70 11.56 3.00
CA PHE A 395 1.01 12.52 4.03
C PHE A 395 2.50 12.84 3.93
N ASP A 396 2.82 14.13 3.86
CA ASP A 396 4.21 14.55 3.84
C ASP A 396 4.79 14.38 5.25
N LEU A 397 5.44 13.24 5.45
CA LEU A 397 5.97 12.82 6.74
C LEU A 397 7.03 13.80 7.26
N ALA A 398 7.76 14.47 6.37
CA ALA A 398 8.81 15.41 6.73
C ALA A 398 8.26 16.66 7.44
N PHE A 399 7.00 17.03 7.19
CA PHE A 399 6.33 18.17 7.82
C PHE A 399 5.23 17.77 8.82
N MET A 400 5.15 16.48 9.15
CA MET A 400 4.20 16.00 10.14
C MET A 400 4.65 16.41 11.54
N ASN A 401 3.72 16.87 12.38
CA ASN A 401 4.03 17.15 13.78
C ASN A 401 3.89 15.87 14.62
N PRO A 402 4.49 15.81 15.83
CA PRO A 402 4.42 14.62 16.68
C PRO A 402 2.99 14.10 16.95
N PRO A 403 1.97 14.94 17.25
CA PRO A 403 0.59 14.44 17.37
C PRO A 403 0.03 13.87 16.06
N GLY A 404 0.30 14.52 14.93
CA GLY A 404 -0.12 14.06 13.61
C GLY A 404 0.48 12.70 13.26
N PHE A 405 1.71 12.42 13.70
CA PHE A 405 2.38 11.12 13.53
C PHE A 405 1.64 9.99 14.25
N VAL A 406 1.22 10.22 15.50
CA VAL A 406 0.45 9.24 16.27
C VAL A 406 -0.96 9.06 15.67
N HIS A 407 -1.62 10.13 15.23
CA HIS A 407 -2.92 10.01 14.54
C HIS A 407 -2.81 9.26 13.21
N TYR A 408 -1.72 9.46 12.48
CA TYR A 408 -1.46 8.74 11.24
C TYR A 408 -1.19 7.24 11.50
N ALA A 409 -0.44 6.91 12.54
CA ALA A 409 -0.27 5.52 13.01
C ALA A 409 -1.62 4.86 13.29
N ARG A 410 -2.50 5.57 14.00
CA ARG A 410 -3.85 5.10 14.30
C ARG A 410 -4.66 4.82 13.04
N LEU A 411 -4.69 5.77 12.09
CA LEU A 411 -5.36 5.61 10.79
C LEU A 411 -4.85 4.38 10.04
N CYS A 412 -3.53 4.22 9.94
CA CYS A 412 -2.94 3.07 9.24
C CYS A 412 -3.32 1.74 9.90
N GLY A 413 -3.24 1.65 11.24
CA GLY A 413 -3.60 0.42 11.96
C GLY A 413 -5.08 0.04 11.82
N VAL A 414 -6.00 1.01 11.88
CA VAL A 414 -7.45 0.78 11.65
C VAL A 414 -7.71 0.34 10.21
N THR A 415 -7.10 1.00 9.23
CA THR A 415 -7.24 0.68 7.80
C THR A 415 -6.71 -0.73 7.49
N LEU A 416 -5.60 -1.12 8.10
CA LEU A 416 -5.05 -2.48 7.96
C LEU A 416 -5.95 -3.52 8.63
N ALA A 417 -6.47 -3.23 9.84
CA ALA A 417 -7.43 -4.10 10.51
C ALA A 417 -8.67 -4.38 9.65
N ARG A 418 -9.22 -3.33 9.03
CA ARG A 418 -10.33 -3.44 8.10
C ARG A 418 -9.99 -4.33 6.90
N ALA A 419 -8.78 -4.20 6.34
CA ALA A 419 -8.39 -5.00 5.18
C ALA A 419 -8.26 -6.50 5.54
N HIS A 420 -7.68 -6.82 6.71
CA HIS A 420 -7.56 -8.20 7.19
C HIS A 420 -8.90 -8.81 7.60
N VAL A 421 -9.77 -8.04 8.26
CA VAL A 421 -11.10 -8.52 8.66
C VAL A 421 -11.97 -8.85 7.45
N ARG A 422 -11.92 -8.05 6.38
CA ARG A 422 -12.67 -8.31 5.14
C ARG A 422 -12.20 -9.55 4.39
N SER A 423 -10.92 -9.90 4.51
CA SER A 423 -10.27 -10.91 3.69
C SER A 423 -10.05 -12.25 4.40
N GLY A 424 -10.28 -12.33 5.71
CA GLY A 424 -10.09 -13.56 6.47
C GLY A 424 -10.83 -13.58 7.80
N ASP A 425 -10.40 -14.44 8.72
CA ASP A 425 -11.12 -14.67 9.98
C ASP A 425 -10.82 -13.61 11.05
N GLY A 426 -11.48 -12.45 10.94
CA GLY A 426 -11.39 -11.38 11.92
C GLY A 426 -11.75 -11.80 13.35
N ASP A 427 -12.70 -12.73 13.54
CA ASP A 427 -13.08 -13.20 14.88
C ASP A 427 -11.98 -14.05 15.52
N ALA A 428 -11.27 -14.88 14.74
CA ALA A 428 -10.09 -15.59 15.22
C ALA A 428 -8.96 -14.61 15.59
N ILE A 429 -8.69 -13.58 14.79
CA ILE A 429 -7.70 -12.55 15.12
C ILE A 429 -8.11 -11.79 16.39
N ALA A 430 -9.38 -11.39 16.53
CA ALA A 430 -9.91 -10.74 17.72
C ALA A 430 -9.73 -11.62 18.97
N GLY A 431 -10.07 -12.90 18.84
CA GLY A 431 -9.88 -13.91 19.89
C GLY A 431 -8.43 -14.09 20.29
N TYR A 432 -7.51 -14.12 19.32
CA TYR A 432 -6.07 -14.21 19.53
C TYR A 432 -5.54 -12.99 20.27
N LEU A 433 -5.82 -11.79 19.77
CA LEU A 433 -5.35 -10.53 20.36
C LEU A 433 -5.86 -10.33 21.79
N GLY A 434 -7.14 -10.65 22.07
CA GLY A 434 -7.75 -10.37 23.38
C GLY A 434 -7.75 -8.87 23.69
N GLU A 435 -7.84 -8.46 24.96
CA GLU A 435 -7.90 -7.02 25.35
C GLU A 435 -6.59 -6.46 25.94
N SER A 436 -5.65 -7.33 26.33
CA SER A 436 -4.39 -6.87 26.93
C SER A 436 -3.42 -6.34 25.87
N GLY A 437 -2.73 -5.24 26.14
CA GLY A 437 -1.69 -4.68 25.24
C GLY A 437 -0.36 -5.46 25.19
N VAL A 438 -0.37 -6.77 25.45
CA VAL A 438 0.83 -7.62 25.35
C VAL A 438 1.32 -7.69 23.91
N PHE A 439 0.41 -7.91 22.96
CA PHE A 439 0.75 -7.95 21.54
C PHE A 439 1.30 -6.61 21.08
N ASP A 440 0.64 -5.50 21.44
CA ASP A 440 1.04 -4.14 21.06
C ASP A 440 2.48 -3.83 21.50
N ARG A 441 2.83 -4.13 22.75
CA ARG A 441 4.20 -3.96 23.28
C ARG A 441 5.21 -4.89 22.61
N SER A 442 4.78 -6.08 22.23
CA SER A 442 5.64 -7.05 21.55
C SER A 442 5.95 -6.57 20.13
N ILE A 443 4.94 -6.14 19.37
CA ILE A 443 5.14 -5.54 18.05
C ILE A 443 6.03 -4.28 18.13
N ALA A 444 5.87 -3.45 19.16
CA ALA A 444 6.76 -2.30 19.37
C ALA A 444 8.22 -2.71 19.65
N SER A 445 8.43 -3.78 20.43
CA SER A 445 9.77 -4.33 20.69
C SER A 445 10.41 -4.88 19.41
N PHE A 446 9.64 -5.63 18.62
CA PHE A 446 10.07 -6.12 17.31
C PHE A 446 10.42 -4.97 16.38
N ALA A 447 9.55 -3.96 16.26
CA ALA A 447 9.76 -2.81 15.37
C ALA A 447 11.05 -2.05 15.70
N SER A 448 11.34 -1.84 16.99
CA SER A 448 12.60 -1.25 17.46
C SER A 448 13.83 -2.07 17.03
N ALA A 449 13.82 -3.38 17.31
CA ALA A 449 14.94 -4.26 16.98
C ALA A 449 15.12 -4.44 15.47
N TYR A 450 14.02 -4.51 14.71
CA TYR A 450 14.05 -4.61 13.26
C TYR A 450 14.53 -3.30 12.62
N ALA A 451 14.20 -2.14 13.20
CA ALA A 451 14.77 -0.87 12.74
C ALA A 451 16.29 -0.82 12.88
N ASP A 452 16.86 -1.43 13.93
CA ASP A 452 18.31 -1.57 14.08
C ASP A 452 18.89 -2.47 12.99
N GLN A 453 18.24 -3.59 12.67
CA GLN A 453 18.65 -4.47 11.57
C GLN A 453 18.64 -3.74 10.21
N VAL A 454 17.60 -2.96 9.93
CA VAL A 454 17.50 -2.18 8.69
C VAL A 454 18.64 -1.17 8.55
N VAL A 455 19.12 -0.59 9.66
CA VAL A 455 20.30 0.29 9.63
C VAL A 455 21.56 -0.49 9.25
N LEU A 456 21.72 -1.72 9.73
CA LEU A 456 22.85 -2.59 9.36
C LEU A 456 22.79 -3.02 7.89
N ASP A 457 21.61 -3.38 7.40
CA ASP A 457 21.40 -3.77 6.01
C ASP A 457 21.63 -2.58 5.06
N HIS A 458 21.13 -1.39 5.43
CA HIS A 458 21.38 -0.16 4.68
C HIS A 458 22.88 0.19 4.67
N ALA A 459 23.57 0.05 5.80
CA ALA A 459 25.02 0.27 5.86
C ALA A 459 25.80 -0.73 4.97
N SER A 460 25.31 -1.97 4.85
CA SER A 460 25.88 -2.97 3.93
C SER A 460 25.70 -2.55 2.47
N LEU A 461 24.53 -2.01 2.10
CA LEU A 461 24.32 -1.41 0.78
C LEU A 461 25.30 -0.25 0.52
N ILE A 462 25.46 0.67 1.47
CA ILE A 462 26.39 1.81 1.33
C ILE A 462 27.82 1.30 1.13
N LYS A 463 28.24 0.29 1.88
CA LYS A 463 29.58 -0.32 1.73
C LYS A 463 29.80 -0.90 0.32
N GLU A 464 28.82 -1.59 -0.24
CA GLU A 464 28.92 -2.15 -1.60
C GLU A 464 28.95 -1.05 -2.68
N ILE A 465 28.27 0.08 -2.44
CA ILE A 465 28.36 1.27 -3.30
C ILE A 465 29.75 1.90 -3.21
N ASP A 466 30.26 2.12 -2.00
CA ASP A 466 31.58 2.74 -1.76
C ASP A 466 32.73 1.90 -2.33
N ASN A 467 32.59 0.57 -2.33
CA ASN A 467 33.54 -0.37 -2.94
C ASN A 467 33.42 -0.44 -4.47
N GLY A 468 32.42 0.22 -5.08
CA GLY A 468 32.18 0.19 -6.52
C GLY A 468 31.56 -1.12 -7.03
N HIS A 469 31.02 -1.96 -6.16
CA HIS A 469 30.34 -3.21 -6.54
C HIS A 469 28.88 -2.97 -6.98
N ILE A 470 28.30 -1.81 -6.63
CA ILE A 470 26.95 -1.39 -7.01
C ILE A 470 27.02 0.00 -7.64
N GLU A 471 26.60 0.13 -8.89
CA GLU A 471 26.45 1.44 -9.55
C GLU A 471 25.21 2.17 -9.03
N VAL A 472 25.34 3.47 -8.77
CA VAL A 472 24.21 4.33 -8.35
C VAL A 472 24.06 5.56 -9.23
N ARG A 473 22.81 5.97 -9.43
CA ARG A 473 22.45 7.23 -10.10
C ARG A 473 21.38 7.95 -9.29
N PHE A 474 21.64 9.17 -8.87
CA PHE A 474 20.68 9.95 -8.07
C PHE A 474 19.69 10.67 -9.01
N ALA A 475 18.41 10.27 -8.98
CA ALA A 475 17.34 10.80 -9.83
C ALA A 475 15.95 10.85 -9.17
#